data_AF-G9MQ65-F1
#
_entry.id   AF-G9MQ65-F1
#
_cell.length_a   1.000
_cell.length_b   1.000
_cell.length_c   1.000
_cell.angle_alpha   90.00
_cell.angle_beta   90.00
_cell.angle_gamma   90.00
#
_symmetry.space_group_name_H-M   'P 1'
#
loop_
_entity.id
_entity.type
_entity.pdbx_description
1 polymer ?
#
loop_
_entity_poly.entity_id
_entity_poly.type
_entity_poly.pdbx_seq_one_letter_code
_entity_poly.pdbx_strand_id
1 'polypeptide(L)'
;MTEEVMDLLLKYQSGIGAWMDVLDHSSNYRRQVTRRAASSALLMYSICALSAKQMSLVAEHSVWELVAGRFYGQSLRLLIHDLNQIDAKYDEVFVATLLLCSYELLSIPGPDYRKHLEGVSSLLWSHCLPSITTDLDKASFWIYARHDVAMALINYCPTLIATSEWPDAMAGPNSEEDAVGNKVLWLLAKVIELRFAPSGNITPGNRNQCLLEVGAEVNKWWDDLPLTSHGLSSGDVSEDGLSQLWFCVQSAAAGLLYFHVAKILLLEESIKGSQEANALEDRYEYDNYKEQLHHHSRSIASICFSPGVEDGVLVVAVNPLYYAAKYAPSLSLKAKIWALLDKIENELGFHTKTRVMELQRELESQLSQNNV
;
A
#
# COMPACT_ATOMS: atom_id res chain seq x y z
N MET A 1 -2.06 30.28 -15.59
CA MET A 1 -1.14 29.19 -15.23
C MET A 1 0.28 29.74 -15.27
N THR A 2 1.04 29.65 -14.18
CA THR A 2 2.44 30.10 -14.12
C THR A 2 3.39 28.98 -14.54
N GLU A 3 4.65 29.30 -14.82
CA GLU A 3 5.68 28.29 -15.15
C GLU A 3 5.91 27.29 -14.01
N GLU A 4 5.98 27.78 -12.76
CA GLU A 4 6.11 26.95 -11.55
C GLU A 4 4.95 25.94 -11.41
N VAL A 5 3.71 26.40 -11.64
CA VAL A 5 2.53 25.51 -11.59
C VAL A 5 2.59 24.48 -12.72
N MET A 6 2.97 24.89 -13.92
CA MET A 6 3.09 23.97 -15.06
C MET A 6 4.14 22.88 -14.79
N ASP A 7 5.30 23.26 -14.24
CA ASP A 7 6.36 22.33 -13.86
C ASP A 7 5.91 21.32 -12.80
N LEU A 8 5.21 21.78 -11.76
CA LEU A 8 4.63 20.90 -10.73
C LEU A 8 3.57 19.94 -11.28
N LEU A 9 2.72 20.39 -12.21
CA LEU A 9 1.73 19.53 -12.86
C LEU A 9 2.40 18.44 -13.71
N LEU A 10 3.48 18.77 -14.43
CA LEU A 10 4.23 17.78 -15.21
C LEU A 10 4.86 16.72 -14.30
N LYS A 11 5.50 17.17 -13.20
CA LYS A 11 6.07 16.28 -12.19
C LYS A 11 5.01 15.38 -11.55
N TYR A 12 3.83 15.92 -11.24
CA TYR A 12 2.70 15.11 -10.77
C TYR A 12 2.34 14.01 -11.76
N GLN A 13 2.15 14.38 -13.03
CA GLN A 13 1.70 13.44 -14.05
C GLN A 13 2.70 12.32 -14.29
N SER A 14 4.00 12.60 -14.33
CA SER A 14 5.02 11.57 -14.53
C SER A 14 5.45 10.83 -13.25
N GLY A 15 5.15 11.38 -12.07
CA GLY A 15 5.51 10.83 -10.77
C GLY A 15 4.28 10.35 -9.99
N ILE A 16 3.97 11.03 -8.88
CA ILE A 16 2.96 10.58 -7.90
C ILE A 16 1.59 10.27 -8.51
N GLY A 17 1.15 11.04 -9.52
CA GLY A 17 -0.12 10.75 -10.20
C GLY A 17 -0.13 9.36 -10.83
N ALA A 18 0.99 8.93 -11.44
CA ALA A 18 1.12 7.58 -11.97
C ALA A 18 1.23 6.52 -10.87
N TRP A 19 1.89 6.82 -9.75
CA TRP A 19 2.00 5.89 -8.60
C TRP A 19 0.65 5.67 -7.90
N MET A 20 -0.16 6.73 -7.83
CA MET A 20 -1.55 6.67 -7.37
C MET A 20 -2.40 5.80 -8.31
N ASP A 21 -2.06 5.69 -9.58
CA ASP A 21 -2.81 4.91 -10.56
C ASP A 21 -2.27 3.47 -10.74
N VAL A 22 -1.37 2.97 -9.88
CA VAL A 22 -0.76 1.62 -10.07
C VAL A 22 -1.76 0.47 -10.11
N LEU A 23 -2.95 0.63 -9.51
CA LEU A 23 -4.09 -0.29 -9.61
C LEU A 23 -5.30 0.39 -10.27
N ASP A 24 -5.04 1.21 -11.28
CA ASP A 24 -6.07 1.86 -12.10
C ASP A 24 -5.62 1.93 -13.57
N HIS A 25 -6.12 1.00 -14.39
CA HIS A 25 -5.88 0.94 -15.83
C HIS A 25 -6.30 2.24 -16.55
N SER A 26 -7.31 2.93 -16.02
CA SER A 26 -7.80 4.19 -16.57
C SER A 26 -6.99 5.41 -16.16
N SER A 27 -5.95 5.24 -15.34
CA SER A 27 -5.06 6.30 -14.86
C SER A 27 -5.79 7.59 -14.50
N ASN A 28 -6.82 7.47 -13.66
CA ASN A 28 -7.76 8.55 -13.41
C ASN A 28 -7.10 9.73 -12.72
N TYR A 29 -6.13 9.51 -11.83
CA TYR A 29 -5.44 10.61 -11.14
C TYR A 29 -4.49 11.34 -12.08
N ARG A 30 -3.68 10.62 -12.85
CA ARG A 30 -2.78 11.22 -13.86
C ARG A 30 -3.52 11.93 -14.99
N ARG A 31 -4.71 11.43 -15.39
CA ARG A 31 -5.46 11.92 -16.55
C ARG A 31 -6.63 12.81 -16.16
N GLN A 32 -7.62 12.27 -15.44
CA GLN A 32 -8.85 13.00 -15.13
C GLN A 32 -8.63 14.09 -14.10
N VAL A 33 -7.96 13.79 -12.99
CA VAL A 33 -7.72 14.78 -11.92
C VAL A 33 -6.86 15.94 -12.42
N THR A 34 -5.81 15.66 -13.20
CA THR A 34 -5.03 16.74 -13.84
C THR A 34 -5.85 17.58 -14.82
N ARG A 35 -6.76 16.97 -15.60
CA ARG A 35 -7.66 17.73 -16.49
C ARG A 35 -8.58 18.65 -15.70
N ARG A 36 -9.16 18.14 -14.59
CA ARG A 36 -10.05 18.92 -13.72
C ARG A 36 -9.33 20.06 -13.00
N ALA A 37 -8.05 19.90 -12.69
CA ALA A 37 -7.23 20.95 -12.10
C ALA A 37 -7.16 22.23 -12.97
N ALA A 38 -7.29 22.11 -14.30
CA ALA A 38 -7.34 23.28 -15.19
C ALA A 38 -8.52 24.23 -14.89
N SER A 39 -9.59 23.73 -14.29
CA SER A 39 -10.80 24.48 -13.93
C SER A 39 -11.08 24.54 -12.42
N SER A 40 -10.31 23.86 -11.59
CA SER A 40 -10.50 23.78 -10.13
C SER A 40 -9.24 24.22 -9.39
N ALA A 41 -9.31 25.38 -8.73
CA ALA A 41 -8.19 25.91 -7.95
C ALA A 41 -7.84 24.99 -6.77
N LEU A 42 -8.85 24.34 -6.16
CA LEU A 42 -8.65 23.37 -5.09
C LEU A 42 -7.76 22.22 -5.56
N LEU A 43 -8.16 21.55 -6.65
CA LEU A 43 -7.38 20.43 -7.21
C LEU A 43 -6.00 20.87 -7.70
N MET A 44 -5.92 22.03 -8.36
CA MET A 44 -4.65 22.61 -8.82
C MET A 44 -3.67 22.78 -7.67
N TYR A 45 -4.09 23.43 -6.57
CA TYR A 45 -3.23 23.68 -5.43
C TYR A 45 -2.90 22.39 -4.67
N SER A 46 -3.82 21.44 -4.55
CA SER A 46 -3.53 20.14 -3.94
C SER A 46 -2.49 19.34 -4.73
N ILE A 47 -2.58 19.33 -6.06
CA ILE A 47 -1.56 18.68 -6.92
C ILE A 47 -0.21 19.37 -6.77
N CYS A 48 -0.18 20.71 -6.81
CA CYS A 48 1.05 21.49 -6.66
C CYS A 48 1.69 21.25 -5.29
N ALA A 49 0.90 21.23 -4.22
CA ALA A 49 1.36 20.93 -2.87
C ALA A 49 2.02 19.55 -2.80
N LEU A 50 1.32 18.51 -3.26
CA LEU A 50 1.81 17.13 -3.24
C LEU A 50 3.10 16.95 -4.03
N SER A 51 3.16 17.54 -5.23
CA SER A 51 4.33 17.43 -6.11
C SER A 51 5.52 18.20 -5.56
N ALA A 52 5.30 19.41 -5.04
CA ALA A 52 6.35 20.19 -4.40
C ALA A 52 6.85 19.47 -3.14
N LYS A 53 5.96 18.80 -2.39
CA LYS A 53 6.39 18.04 -1.22
C LYS A 53 7.28 16.87 -1.58
N GLN A 54 6.95 16.13 -2.63
CA GLN A 54 7.83 15.04 -3.07
C GLN A 54 9.19 15.57 -3.55
N MET A 55 9.21 16.70 -4.26
CA MET A 55 10.45 17.38 -4.63
C MET A 55 11.25 17.88 -3.42
N SER A 56 10.61 18.26 -2.31
CA SER A 56 11.34 18.65 -1.10
C SER A 56 12.04 17.48 -0.41
N LEU A 57 11.69 16.24 -0.76
CA LEU A 57 12.27 15.02 -0.19
C LEU A 57 13.38 14.44 -1.08
N VAL A 58 13.28 14.60 -2.40
CA VAL A 58 14.21 13.97 -3.36
C VAL A 58 15.12 14.95 -4.09
N ALA A 59 14.87 16.26 -3.96
CA ALA A 59 15.64 17.32 -4.60
C ALA A 59 16.02 18.41 -3.58
N GLU A 60 16.06 19.69 -3.98
CA GLU A 60 16.49 20.78 -3.11
C GLU A 60 15.44 21.16 -2.06
N HIS A 61 15.56 20.55 -0.87
CA HIS A 61 14.62 20.71 0.25
C HIS A 61 14.24 22.17 0.56
N SER A 62 15.23 23.06 0.68
CA SER A 62 15.03 24.48 1.05
C SER A 62 14.12 25.25 0.11
N VAL A 63 14.15 24.93 -1.18
CA VAL A 63 13.32 25.57 -2.21
C VAL A 63 11.92 24.99 -2.17
N TRP A 64 11.82 23.67 -2.24
CA TRP A 64 10.54 22.99 -2.46
C TRP A 64 9.67 22.93 -1.21
N GLU A 65 10.24 22.89 0.00
CA GLU A 65 9.45 22.85 1.24
C GLU A 65 8.61 24.13 1.43
N LEU A 66 9.16 25.29 1.08
CA LEU A 66 8.42 26.56 1.12
C LEU A 66 7.27 26.58 0.09
N VAL A 67 7.52 26.06 -1.11
CA VAL A 67 6.52 25.96 -2.18
C VAL A 67 5.40 24.98 -1.78
N ALA A 68 5.77 23.83 -1.22
CA ALA A 68 4.86 22.81 -0.70
C ALA A 68 3.93 23.39 0.36
N GLY A 69 4.49 24.05 1.40
CA GLY A 69 3.71 24.67 2.47
C GLY A 69 2.77 25.78 1.98
N ARG A 70 3.20 26.57 0.99
CA ARG A 70 2.36 27.63 0.39
C ARG A 70 1.13 27.05 -0.31
N PHE A 71 1.33 26.08 -1.20
CA PHE A 71 0.23 25.46 -1.94
C PHE A 71 -0.66 24.62 -1.02
N TYR A 72 -0.09 23.90 -0.06
CA TYR A 72 -0.84 23.16 0.96
C TYR A 72 -1.76 24.08 1.76
N GLY A 73 -1.25 25.23 2.22
CA GLY A 73 -2.07 26.21 2.93
C GLY A 73 -3.18 26.81 2.06
N GLN A 74 -2.94 26.98 0.75
CA GLN A 74 -3.96 27.45 -0.20
C GLN A 74 -5.04 26.42 -0.46
N SER A 75 -4.68 25.17 -0.72
CA SER A 75 -5.63 24.07 -0.94
C SER A 75 -6.44 23.78 0.31
N LEU A 76 -5.83 23.75 1.49
CA LEU A 76 -6.53 23.50 2.75
C LEU A 76 -7.58 24.57 3.05
N ARG A 77 -7.29 25.85 2.78
CA ARG A 77 -8.28 26.94 2.93
C ARG A 77 -9.48 26.76 2.00
N LEU A 78 -9.25 26.38 0.75
CA LEU A 78 -10.33 26.11 -0.21
C LEU A 78 -11.13 24.87 0.20
N LEU A 79 -10.45 23.81 0.64
CA LEU A 79 -11.11 22.60 1.11
C LEU A 79 -12.04 22.87 2.29
N ILE A 80 -11.56 23.60 3.30
CA ILE A 80 -12.36 23.99 4.47
C ILE A 80 -13.55 24.85 4.04
N HIS A 81 -13.35 25.79 3.11
CA HIS A 81 -14.44 26.60 2.58
C HIS A 81 -15.52 25.75 1.92
N ASP A 82 -15.12 24.83 1.03
CA ASP A 82 -16.03 24.00 0.24
C ASP A 82 -16.78 22.97 1.09
N LEU A 83 -16.13 22.40 2.12
CA LEU A 83 -16.77 21.50 3.10
C LEU A 83 -17.93 22.15 3.87
N ASN A 84 -17.96 23.49 3.94
CA ASN A 84 -19.02 24.24 4.60
C ASN A 84 -20.11 24.75 3.63
N GLN A 85 -20.03 24.43 2.33
CA GLN A 85 -21.03 24.83 1.34
C GLN A 85 -22.09 23.74 1.14
N ILE A 86 -23.33 24.17 0.89
CA ILE A 86 -24.46 23.26 0.63
C ILE A 86 -24.32 22.60 -0.75
N ASP A 87 -23.82 23.34 -1.75
CA ASP A 87 -23.66 22.88 -3.13
C ASP A 87 -22.22 22.43 -3.43
N ALA A 88 -21.53 21.91 -2.42
CA ALA A 88 -20.14 21.47 -2.56
C ALA A 88 -20.02 20.38 -3.65
N LYS A 89 -19.01 20.53 -4.51
CA LYS A 89 -18.64 19.48 -5.47
C LYS A 89 -17.88 18.38 -4.73
N TYR A 90 -18.64 17.45 -4.14
CA TYR A 90 -18.08 16.42 -3.27
C TYR A 90 -17.05 15.52 -3.96
N ASP A 91 -17.15 15.34 -5.29
CA ASP A 91 -16.14 14.63 -6.07
C ASP A 91 -14.79 15.38 -6.09
N GLU A 92 -14.78 16.70 -6.29
CA GLU A 92 -13.57 17.52 -6.20
C GLU A 92 -13.01 17.59 -4.77
N VAL A 93 -13.89 17.75 -3.78
CA VAL A 93 -13.55 17.79 -2.35
C VAL A 93 -12.90 16.47 -1.91
N PHE A 94 -13.44 15.33 -2.34
CA PHE A 94 -12.93 14.02 -1.98
C PHE A 94 -11.54 13.77 -2.58
N VAL A 95 -11.37 14.03 -3.88
CA VAL A 95 -10.07 13.93 -4.55
C VAL A 95 -9.05 14.86 -3.91
N ALA A 96 -9.42 16.10 -3.61
CA ALA A 96 -8.54 17.05 -2.94
C ALA A 96 -8.11 16.57 -1.56
N THR A 97 -9.04 16.03 -0.77
CA THR A 97 -8.74 15.47 0.55
C THR A 97 -7.76 14.30 0.44
N LEU A 98 -7.94 13.41 -0.56
CA LEU A 98 -7.01 12.32 -0.82
C LEU A 98 -5.61 12.81 -1.22
N LEU A 99 -5.51 13.80 -2.10
CA LEU A 99 -4.22 14.41 -2.47
C LEU A 99 -3.50 15.01 -1.26
N LEU A 100 -4.22 15.69 -0.36
CA LEU A 100 -3.65 16.23 0.88
C LEU A 100 -3.32 15.13 1.89
N CYS A 101 -4.10 14.05 1.95
CA CYS A 101 -3.77 12.87 2.75
C CYS A 101 -2.43 12.25 2.28
N SER A 102 -2.21 12.15 0.98
CA SER A 102 -0.93 11.69 0.43
C SER A 102 0.21 12.68 0.65
N TYR A 103 -0.06 14.00 0.70
CA TYR A 103 0.93 15.00 1.10
C TYR A 103 1.40 14.76 2.54
N GLU A 104 0.47 14.48 3.45
CA GLU A 104 0.79 14.20 4.86
C GLU A 104 1.56 12.89 5.02
N LEU A 105 1.21 11.87 4.23
CA LEU A 105 1.97 10.62 4.17
C LEU A 105 3.45 10.87 3.83
N LEU A 106 3.73 11.76 2.88
CA LEU A 106 5.10 12.14 2.49
C LEU A 106 5.76 13.10 3.48
N SER A 107 5.00 13.87 4.24
CA SER A 107 5.59 14.90 5.12
C SER A 107 6.19 14.37 6.40
N ILE A 108 5.59 13.30 6.94
CA ILE A 108 6.09 12.35 7.93
C ILE A 108 4.84 11.58 8.37
N PRO A 109 4.77 10.24 8.20
CA PRO A 109 3.65 9.46 8.67
C PRO A 109 3.51 9.63 10.19
N GLY A 110 2.43 10.29 10.62
CA GLY A 110 2.25 10.70 12.01
C GLY A 110 0.80 11.01 12.35
N PRO A 111 0.54 11.71 13.48
CA PRO A 111 -0.81 12.03 13.91
C PRO A 111 -1.63 12.79 12.86
N ASP A 112 -1.01 13.67 12.10
CA ASP A 112 -1.73 14.49 11.11
C ASP A 112 -2.11 13.71 9.84
N TYR A 113 -1.27 12.76 9.42
CA TYR A 113 -1.62 11.78 8.39
C TYR A 113 -2.82 10.93 8.81
N ARG A 114 -2.83 10.44 10.06
CA ARG A 114 -3.98 9.68 10.60
C ARG A 114 -5.26 10.50 10.61
N LYS A 115 -5.23 11.74 11.14
CA LYS A 115 -6.40 12.63 11.16
C LYS A 115 -6.94 12.90 9.75
N HIS A 116 -6.05 13.15 8.77
CA HIS A 116 -6.49 13.34 7.39
C HIS A 116 -7.13 12.08 6.82
N LEU A 117 -6.56 10.90 7.09
CA LEU A 117 -7.14 9.63 6.65
C LEU A 117 -8.51 9.36 7.28
N GLU A 118 -8.70 9.68 8.55
CA GLU A 118 -10.01 9.67 9.24
C GLU A 118 -10.99 10.70 8.62
N GLY A 119 -10.48 11.85 8.18
CA GLY A 119 -11.26 12.82 7.40
C GLY A 119 -11.71 12.26 6.05
N VAL A 120 -10.82 11.59 5.32
CA VAL A 120 -11.15 10.89 4.06
C VAL A 120 -12.20 9.82 4.30
N SER A 121 -12.05 8.99 5.34
CA SER A 121 -13.02 7.93 5.66
C SER A 121 -14.38 8.51 6.00
N SER A 122 -14.43 9.62 6.75
CA SER A 122 -15.68 10.30 7.11
C SER A 122 -16.42 10.82 5.88
N LEU A 123 -15.71 11.46 4.94
CA LEU A 123 -16.29 11.94 3.67
C LEU A 123 -16.75 10.79 2.77
N LEU A 124 -15.97 9.72 2.72
CA LEU A 124 -16.30 8.53 1.96
C LEU A 124 -17.62 7.93 2.47
N TRP A 125 -17.76 7.81 3.78
CA TRP A 125 -18.98 7.34 4.44
C TRP A 125 -20.20 8.22 4.21
N SER A 126 -20.06 9.54 4.38
CA SER A 126 -21.22 10.43 4.37
C SER A 126 -21.73 10.76 2.97
N HIS A 127 -20.87 10.69 1.94
CA HIS A 127 -21.22 11.18 0.60
C HIS A 127 -20.89 10.23 -0.55
N CYS A 128 -19.90 9.34 -0.40
CA CYS A 128 -19.35 8.62 -1.56
C CYS A 128 -19.75 7.15 -1.62
N LEU A 129 -19.72 6.37 -0.53
CA LEU A 129 -20.04 4.92 -0.54
C LEU A 129 -21.41 4.62 -1.17
N PRO A 130 -22.49 5.38 -0.88
CA PRO A 130 -23.79 5.16 -1.53
C PRO A 130 -23.82 5.55 -3.01
N SER A 131 -22.82 6.28 -3.48
CA SER A 131 -22.78 6.99 -4.77
C SER A 131 -21.60 6.60 -5.67
N ILE A 132 -20.78 5.59 -5.30
CA ILE A 132 -19.64 5.13 -6.12
C ILE A 132 -20.19 4.60 -7.45
N THR A 133 -20.14 5.45 -8.46
CA THR A 133 -20.76 5.20 -9.76
C THR A 133 -19.80 5.51 -10.89
N THR A 134 -18.97 6.54 -10.73
CA THR A 134 -17.98 6.93 -11.74
C THR A 134 -16.67 6.17 -11.58
N ASP A 135 -15.88 6.12 -12.66
CA ASP A 135 -14.55 5.51 -12.61
C ASP A 135 -13.59 6.28 -11.70
N LEU A 136 -13.78 7.60 -11.56
CA LEU A 136 -12.99 8.41 -10.63
C LEU A 136 -13.32 8.10 -9.17
N ASP A 137 -14.60 7.84 -8.84
CA ASP A 137 -14.98 7.44 -7.48
C ASP A 137 -14.34 6.10 -7.11
N LYS A 138 -14.37 5.14 -8.04
CA LYS A 138 -13.74 3.82 -7.87
C LYS A 138 -12.24 3.96 -7.69
N ALA A 139 -11.56 4.72 -8.55
CA ALA A 139 -10.12 4.96 -8.43
C ALA A 139 -9.75 5.62 -7.10
N SER A 140 -10.52 6.63 -6.69
CA SER A 140 -10.33 7.34 -5.42
C SER A 140 -10.53 6.41 -4.22
N PHE A 141 -11.55 5.53 -4.27
CA PHE A 141 -11.76 4.50 -3.26
C PHE A 141 -10.56 3.55 -3.15
N TRP A 142 -10.04 3.03 -4.27
CA TRP A 142 -8.92 2.07 -4.23
C TRP A 142 -7.58 2.72 -3.82
N ILE A 143 -7.40 4.03 -4.04
CA ILE A 143 -6.31 4.79 -3.42
C ILE A 143 -6.51 4.89 -1.91
N TYR A 144 -7.72 5.25 -1.45
CA TYR A 144 -8.06 5.26 -0.02
C TYR A 144 -7.80 3.90 0.64
N ALA A 145 -8.30 2.81 0.05
CA ALA A 145 -8.12 1.46 0.58
C ALA A 145 -6.65 1.08 0.76
N ARG A 146 -5.76 1.50 -0.16
CA ARG A 146 -4.31 1.31 0.00
C ARG A 146 -3.73 2.12 1.16
N HIS A 147 -4.18 3.36 1.34
CA HIS A 147 -3.80 4.18 2.49
C HIS A 147 -4.23 3.53 3.82
N ASP A 148 -5.47 3.03 3.88
CA ASP A 148 -6.04 2.39 5.07
C ASP A 148 -5.35 1.06 5.39
N VAL A 149 -5.14 0.19 4.39
CA VAL A 149 -4.35 -1.05 4.54
C VAL A 149 -2.92 -0.74 4.99
N ALA A 150 -2.26 0.26 4.40
CA ALA A 150 -0.93 0.65 4.84
C ALA A 150 -0.91 1.12 6.30
N MET A 151 -1.87 1.95 6.71
CA MET A 151 -2.01 2.40 8.09
C MET A 151 -2.25 1.23 9.05
N ALA A 152 -3.12 0.31 8.68
CA ALA A 152 -3.49 -0.86 9.44
C ALA A 152 -2.30 -1.80 9.67
N LEU A 153 -1.54 -2.10 8.62
CA LEU A 153 -0.28 -2.87 8.70
C LEU A 153 0.75 -2.17 9.58
N ILE A 154 0.87 -0.84 9.46
CA ILE A 154 1.84 -0.04 10.20
C ILE A 154 1.58 -0.11 11.71
N ASN A 155 0.31 -0.01 12.10
CA ASN A 155 -0.09 0.13 13.51
C ASN A 155 -0.62 -1.17 14.13
N TYR A 156 -0.60 -2.29 13.38
CA TYR A 156 -1.18 -3.57 13.81
C TYR A 156 -2.62 -3.42 14.30
N CYS A 157 -3.44 -2.68 13.54
CA CYS A 157 -4.84 -2.41 13.85
C CYS A 157 -5.75 -2.81 12.67
N PRO A 158 -7.07 -2.92 12.86
CA PRO A 158 -8.02 -3.06 11.75
C PRO A 158 -7.98 -1.84 10.81
N THR A 159 -8.58 -1.99 9.63
CA THR A 159 -8.91 -0.89 8.74
C THR A 159 -9.93 0.05 9.38
N LEU A 160 -9.94 1.32 8.98
CA LEU A 160 -10.87 2.33 9.51
C LEU A 160 -12.33 2.05 9.10
N ILE A 161 -12.53 1.50 7.90
CA ILE A 161 -13.84 1.04 7.42
C ILE A 161 -13.82 -0.48 7.38
N ALA A 162 -14.87 -1.12 7.91
CA ALA A 162 -14.97 -2.57 7.91
C ALA A 162 -15.01 -3.10 6.48
N THR A 163 -14.35 -4.22 6.22
CA THR A 163 -14.25 -4.78 4.86
C THR A 163 -15.60 -5.17 4.26
N SER A 164 -16.62 -5.38 5.10
CA SER A 164 -18.02 -5.61 4.70
C SER A 164 -18.71 -4.38 4.09
N GLU A 165 -18.16 -3.19 4.32
CA GLU A 165 -18.74 -1.91 3.87
C GLU A 165 -17.99 -1.36 2.64
N TRP A 166 -16.93 -2.03 2.22
CA TRP A 166 -16.21 -1.69 1.01
C TRP A 166 -17.05 -2.04 -0.22
N PRO A 167 -16.98 -1.24 -1.31
CA PRO A 167 -17.58 -1.61 -2.57
C PRO A 167 -17.03 -2.95 -3.04
N ASP A 168 -17.92 -3.70 -3.68
CA ASP A 168 -17.64 -5.03 -4.20
C ASP A 168 -16.46 -5.01 -5.18
N ALA A 169 -15.36 -5.67 -4.81
CA ALA A 169 -14.14 -5.79 -5.61
C ALA A 169 -14.31 -6.80 -6.76
N MET A 170 -15.42 -6.75 -7.49
CA MET A 170 -15.82 -7.79 -8.44
C MET A 170 -14.88 -7.85 -9.63
N ALA A 171 -13.89 -8.74 -9.55
CA ALA A 171 -13.12 -9.20 -10.69
C ALA A 171 -13.90 -10.33 -11.38
N GLY A 172 -14.25 -10.12 -12.65
CA GLY A 172 -14.84 -11.15 -13.51
C GLY A 172 -13.76 -11.95 -14.26
N PRO A 173 -14.16 -12.98 -15.04
CA PRO A 173 -13.22 -13.83 -15.79
C PRO A 173 -12.33 -13.09 -16.81
N ASN A 174 -12.70 -11.86 -17.19
CA ASN A 174 -11.98 -11.00 -18.13
C ASN A 174 -11.58 -9.66 -17.49
N SER A 175 -11.42 -9.64 -16.16
CA SER A 175 -10.97 -8.43 -15.48
C SER A 175 -9.49 -8.17 -15.75
N GLU A 176 -9.18 -6.91 -16.02
CA GLU A 176 -7.82 -6.39 -16.13
C GLU A 176 -7.06 -6.56 -14.81
N GLU A 177 -5.73 -6.57 -14.86
CA GLU A 177 -4.87 -6.87 -13.70
C GLU A 177 -5.03 -5.88 -12.53
N ASP A 178 -5.49 -4.66 -12.80
CA ASP A 178 -5.78 -3.66 -11.78
C ASP A 178 -6.98 -4.04 -10.90
N ALA A 179 -8.08 -4.50 -11.50
CA ALA A 179 -9.25 -5.00 -10.79
C ALA A 179 -8.92 -6.28 -10.00
N VAL A 180 -8.11 -7.16 -10.59
CA VAL A 180 -7.60 -8.36 -9.92
C VAL A 180 -6.69 -7.99 -8.73
N GLY A 181 -5.85 -6.97 -8.88
CA GLY A 181 -5.04 -6.39 -7.80
C GLY A 181 -5.87 -5.78 -6.68
N ASN A 182 -6.93 -5.04 -7.02
CA ASN A 182 -7.87 -4.49 -6.04
C ASN A 182 -8.61 -5.60 -5.25
N LYS A 183 -8.92 -6.73 -5.90
CA LYS A 183 -9.51 -7.89 -5.23
C LYS A 183 -8.59 -8.47 -4.15
N VAL A 184 -7.30 -8.66 -4.42
CA VAL A 184 -6.38 -9.18 -3.41
C VAL A 184 -6.06 -8.17 -2.31
N LEU A 185 -6.08 -6.88 -2.62
CA LEU A 185 -6.01 -5.83 -1.60
C LEU A 185 -7.19 -5.92 -0.62
N TRP A 186 -8.41 -6.15 -1.13
CA TRP A 186 -9.60 -6.38 -0.29
C TRP A 186 -9.48 -7.66 0.54
N LEU A 187 -8.96 -8.76 -0.02
CA LEU A 187 -8.69 -9.98 0.75
C LEU A 187 -7.64 -9.76 1.84
N LEU A 188 -6.58 -9.00 1.56
CA LEU A 188 -5.59 -8.59 2.55
C LEU A 188 -6.24 -7.77 3.67
N ALA A 189 -7.13 -6.83 3.34
CA ALA A 189 -7.89 -6.06 4.33
C ALA A 189 -8.75 -6.98 5.23
N LYS A 190 -9.42 -7.99 4.67
CA LYS A 190 -10.15 -9.01 5.47
C LYS A 190 -9.23 -9.77 6.42
N VAL A 191 -8.04 -10.16 5.97
CA VAL A 191 -7.03 -10.82 6.82
C VAL A 191 -6.59 -9.89 7.95
N ILE A 192 -6.29 -8.62 7.65
CA ILE A 192 -5.91 -7.58 8.63
C ILE A 192 -7.01 -7.38 9.68
N GLU A 193 -8.26 -7.23 9.25
CA GLU A 193 -9.42 -7.06 10.13
C GLU A 193 -9.57 -8.27 11.05
N LEU A 194 -9.61 -9.48 10.49
CA LEU A 194 -9.69 -10.71 11.27
C LEU A 194 -8.52 -10.87 12.22
N ARG A 195 -7.33 -10.38 11.88
CA ARG A 195 -6.11 -10.51 12.69
C ARG A 195 -6.01 -9.48 13.82
N PHE A 196 -6.35 -8.24 13.54
CA PHE A 196 -6.12 -7.15 14.48
C PHE A 196 -7.40 -6.67 15.17
N ALA A 197 -8.57 -7.24 14.84
CA ALA A 197 -9.82 -6.94 15.54
C ALA A 197 -9.72 -7.25 17.04
N PRO A 198 -10.26 -6.38 17.92
CA PRO A 198 -10.34 -6.65 19.35
C PRO A 198 -11.14 -7.92 19.65
N SER A 199 -10.68 -8.71 20.61
CA SER A 199 -11.26 -10.01 21.00
C SER A 199 -12.73 -9.96 21.46
N GLY A 200 -13.30 -8.77 21.64
CA GLY A 200 -14.70 -8.56 22.02
C GLY A 200 -15.71 -8.62 20.87
N ASN A 201 -15.26 -8.50 19.61
CA ASN A 201 -16.17 -8.40 18.46
C ASN A 201 -16.49 -9.75 17.80
N ILE A 202 -15.65 -10.78 18.01
CA ILE A 202 -15.78 -12.09 17.37
C ILE A 202 -15.35 -13.18 18.36
N THR A 203 -16.16 -14.24 18.52
CA THR A 203 -15.76 -15.39 19.34
C THR A 203 -14.54 -16.09 18.73
N PRO A 204 -13.56 -16.56 19.52
CA PRO A 204 -12.30 -17.13 18.98
C PRO A 204 -12.50 -18.26 17.97
N GLY A 205 -13.48 -19.15 18.20
CA GLY A 205 -13.81 -20.24 17.26
C GLY A 205 -14.36 -19.76 15.91
N ASN A 206 -15.11 -18.65 15.90
CA ASN A 206 -15.60 -18.05 14.65
C ASN A 206 -14.45 -17.37 13.89
N ARG A 207 -13.53 -16.73 14.61
CA ARG A 207 -12.37 -16.05 14.01
C ARG A 207 -11.43 -17.01 13.28
N ASN A 208 -11.09 -18.16 13.88
CA ASN A 208 -10.21 -19.15 13.24
C ASN A 208 -10.85 -19.73 11.97
N GLN A 209 -12.16 -20.00 12.01
CA GLN A 209 -12.90 -20.45 10.84
C GLN A 209 -12.90 -19.40 9.73
N CYS A 210 -13.17 -18.12 10.05
CA CYS A 210 -13.10 -17.04 9.07
C CYS A 210 -11.68 -16.85 8.49
N LEU A 211 -10.62 -17.07 9.28
CA LEU A 211 -9.24 -17.02 8.79
C LEU A 211 -8.94 -18.15 7.79
N LEU A 212 -9.47 -19.35 8.02
CA LEU A 212 -9.35 -20.46 7.06
C LEU A 212 -10.12 -20.17 5.77
N GLU A 213 -11.33 -19.61 5.87
CA GLU A 213 -12.16 -19.23 4.72
C GLU A 213 -11.48 -18.17 3.85
N VAL A 214 -11.03 -17.06 4.46
CA VAL A 214 -10.31 -16.02 3.70
C VAL A 214 -8.98 -16.55 3.15
N GLY A 215 -8.30 -17.46 3.86
CA GLY A 215 -7.11 -18.13 3.37
C GLY A 215 -7.38 -18.97 2.12
N ALA A 216 -8.51 -19.66 2.06
CA ALA A 216 -8.96 -20.39 0.88
C ALA A 216 -9.31 -19.43 -0.28
N GLU A 217 -9.97 -18.29 0.01
CA GLU A 217 -10.22 -17.24 -0.99
C GLU A 217 -8.92 -16.67 -1.58
N VAL A 218 -7.90 -16.43 -0.74
CA VAL A 218 -6.58 -15.95 -1.17
C VAL A 218 -5.86 -16.98 -2.05
N ASN A 219 -5.89 -18.26 -1.68
CA ASN A 219 -5.31 -19.33 -2.51
C ASN A 219 -6.04 -19.45 -3.84
N LYS A 220 -7.38 -19.42 -3.81
CA LYS A 220 -8.18 -19.45 -5.04
C LYS A 220 -7.87 -18.27 -5.96
N TRP A 221 -7.72 -17.07 -5.40
CA TRP A 221 -7.33 -15.91 -6.19
C TRP A 221 -6.00 -16.15 -6.92
N TRP A 222 -5.02 -16.78 -6.28
CA TRP A 222 -3.74 -17.14 -6.92
C TRP A 222 -3.91 -18.19 -8.02
N ASP A 223 -4.74 -19.22 -7.79
CA ASP A 223 -4.96 -20.30 -8.75
C ASP A 223 -5.74 -19.82 -9.99
N ASP A 224 -6.61 -18.82 -9.83
CA ASP A 224 -7.39 -18.21 -10.91
C ASP A 224 -6.58 -17.19 -11.74
N LEU A 225 -5.36 -16.83 -11.33
CA LEU A 225 -4.52 -15.88 -12.06
C LEU A 225 -4.05 -16.45 -13.41
N PRO A 226 -4.07 -15.64 -14.48
CA PRO A 226 -3.39 -15.98 -15.72
C PRO A 226 -1.88 -16.15 -15.51
N LEU A 227 -1.25 -17.07 -16.24
CA LEU A 227 0.20 -17.28 -16.18
C LEU A 227 1.01 -15.98 -16.39
N THR A 228 0.52 -15.09 -17.25
CA THR A 228 1.14 -13.79 -17.55
C THR A 228 1.12 -12.81 -16.37
N SER A 229 0.24 -13.01 -15.40
CA SER A 229 0.09 -12.16 -14.22
C SER A 229 0.98 -12.58 -13.06
N HIS A 230 1.60 -13.77 -13.10
CA HIS A 230 2.56 -14.20 -12.07
C HIS A 230 3.96 -13.58 -12.23
N GLY A 231 4.23 -12.92 -13.36
CA GLY A 231 5.57 -12.50 -13.75
C GLY A 231 6.34 -13.66 -14.39
N LEU A 232 6.95 -13.39 -15.55
CA LEU A 232 7.70 -14.40 -16.31
C LEU A 232 9.13 -14.46 -15.81
N SER A 233 9.55 -15.63 -15.31
CA SER A 233 10.91 -15.84 -14.81
C SER A 233 11.89 -16.10 -15.95
N SER A 234 13.09 -15.53 -15.86
CA SER A 234 14.22 -15.89 -16.73
C SER A 234 14.78 -17.30 -16.44
N GLY A 235 14.36 -17.94 -15.34
CA GLY A 235 14.90 -19.22 -14.87
C GLY A 235 16.17 -19.10 -14.02
N ASP A 236 16.85 -17.96 -14.07
CA ASP A 236 18.02 -17.68 -13.26
C ASP A 236 17.65 -17.24 -11.84
N VAL A 237 18.34 -17.82 -10.86
CA VAL A 237 18.15 -17.53 -9.43
C VAL A 237 19.48 -17.05 -8.85
N SER A 238 19.45 -15.92 -8.16
CA SER A 238 20.63 -15.38 -7.47
C SER A 238 21.02 -16.22 -6.24
N GLU A 239 22.21 -15.99 -5.68
CA GLU A 239 22.68 -16.70 -4.46
C GLU A 239 21.73 -16.55 -3.26
N ASP A 240 20.97 -15.45 -3.17
CA ASP A 240 19.97 -15.23 -2.12
C ASP A 240 18.61 -15.87 -2.41
N GLY A 241 18.48 -16.62 -3.51
CA GLY A 241 17.25 -17.27 -3.93
C GLY A 241 16.26 -16.34 -4.64
N LEU A 242 16.71 -15.19 -5.15
CA LEU A 242 15.84 -14.25 -5.87
C LEU A 242 15.77 -14.59 -7.35
N SER A 243 14.55 -14.66 -7.88
CA SER A 243 14.28 -14.85 -9.31
C SER A 243 14.21 -13.51 -10.02
N GLN A 244 14.70 -13.43 -11.25
CA GLN A 244 14.44 -12.28 -12.13
C GLN A 244 13.11 -12.49 -12.87
N LEU A 245 12.14 -11.63 -12.56
CA LEU A 245 10.81 -11.65 -13.14
C LEU A 245 10.66 -10.51 -14.14
N TRP A 246 9.81 -10.71 -15.14
CA TRP A 246 9.33 -9.65 -16.01
C TRP A 246 7.80 -9.60 -15.95
N PHE A 247 7.26 -8.41 -15.68
CA PHE A 247 5.83 -8.18 -15.61
C PHE A 247 5.35 -7.47 -16.86
N CYS A 248 4.41 -8.08 -17.58
CA CYS A 248 3.74 -7.46 -18.72
C CYS A 248 2.95 -6.21 -18.29
N VAL A 249 2.35 -6.27 -17.09
CA VAL A 249 1.53 -5.22 -16.50
C VAL A 249 1.97 -5.01 -15.05
N GLN A 250 2.29 -3.76 -14.69
CA GLN A 250 2.83 -3.41 -13.37
C GLN A 250 1.79 -3.57 -12.25
N SER A 251 0.50 -3.43 -12.57
CA SER A 251 -0.60 -3.69 -11.63
C SER A 251 -0.60 -5.13 -11.10
N ALA A 252 -0.18 -6.10 -11.92
CA ALA A 252 0.00 -7.48 -11.46
C ALA A 252 1.11 -7.58 -10.40
N ALA A 253 2.27 -6.93 -10.63
CA ALA A 253 3.36 -6.89 -9.66
C ALA A 253 2.88 -6.30 -8.32
N ALA A 254 2.15 -5.18 -8.36
CA ALA A 254 1.55 -4.56 -7.18
C ALA A 254 0.54 -5.50 -6.46
N GLY A 255 -0.33 -6.18 -7.21
CA GLY A 255 -1.26 -7.17 -6.67
C GLY A 255 -0.56 -8.33 -5.96
N LEU A 256 0.49 -8.89 -6.58
CA LEU A 256 1.26 -9.99 -5.98
C LEU A 256 1.94 -9.59 -4.66
N LEU A 257 2.38 -8.33 -4.53
CA LEU A 257 2.92 -7.86 -3.25
C LEU A 257 1.88 -7.96 -2.12
N TYR A 258 0.63 -7.57 -2.38
CA TYR A 258 -0.45 -7.71 -1.41
C TYR A 258 -0.79 -9.18 -1.12
N PHE A 259 -0.78 -10.04 -2.15
CA PHE A 259 -0.94 -11.48 -1.98
C PHE A 259 0.10 -12.05 -1.01
N HIS A 260 1.39 -11.78 -1.24
CA HIS A 260 2.45 -12.33 -0.38
C HIS A 260 2.36 -11.81 1.05
N VAL A 261 1.94 -10.55 1.27
CA VAL A 261 1.67 -10.04 2.62
C VAL A 261 0.50 -10.77 3.27
N ALA A 262 -0.60 -11.01 2.56
CA ALA A 262 -1.75 -11.75 3.09
C ALA A 262 -1.34 -13.17 3.53
N LYS A 263 -0.52 -13.85 2.71
CA LYS A 263 0.04 -15.16 3.05
C LYS A 263 0.96 -15.13 4.27
N ILE A 264 1.82 -14.12 4.38
CA ILE A 264 2.66 -13.93 5.58
C ILE A 264 1.79 -13.77 6.83
N LEU A 265 0.78 -12.91 6.80
CA LEU A 265 -0.10 -12.68 7.96
C LEU A 265 -0.87 -13.94 8.37
N LEU A 266 -1.35 -14.72 7.41
CA LEU A 266 -2.02 -16.01 7.68
C LEU A 266 -1.05 -17.03 8.32
N LEU A 267 0.17 -17.15 7.77
CA LEU A 267 1.19 -18.04 8.31
C LEU A 267 1.63 -17.65 9.73
N GLU A 268 1.72 -16.35 10.02
CA GLU A 268 2.02 -15.87 11.37
C GLU A 268 0.94 -16.31 12.40
N GLU A 269 -0.34 -16.37 12.01
CA GLU A 269 -1.40 -16.89 12.90
C GLU A 269 -1.32 -18.40 13.06
N SER A 270 -1.03 -19.15 11.98
CA SER A 270 -0.80 -20.60 12.05
C SER A 270 0.34 -20.94 13.02
N ILE A 271 1.46 -20.21 12.95
CA ILE A 271 2.61 -20.41 13.85
C ILE A 271 2.24 -20.17 15.32
N LYS A 272 1.48 -19.11 15.62
CA LYS A 272 1.03 -18.84 16.99
C LYS A 272 0.18 -20.00 17.53
N GLY A 273 -0.74 -20.51 16.71
CA GLY A 273 -1.55 -21.68 17.07
C GLY A 273 -0.71 -22.93 17.35
N SER A 274 0.31 -23.21 16.51
CA SER A 274 1.22 -24.35 16.72
C SER A 274 2.14 -24.19 17.93
N GLN A 275 2.48 -22.97 18.36
CA GLN A 275 3.29 -22.74 19.58
C GLN A 275 2.49 -22.95 20.87
N GLU A 276 1.16 -22.84 20.81
CA GLU A 276 0.27 -23.08 21.95
C GLU A 276 -0.04 -24.58 22.14
N ALA A 277 0.04 -25.37 21.06
CA ALA A 277 -0.03 -26.83 21.08
C ALA A 277 1.37 -27.44 21.34
N ASN A 278 1.49 -28.45 22.21
CA ASN A 278 2.79 -28.92 22.76
C ASN A 278 3.23 -30.32 22.24
N ALA A 279 2.97 -30.67 20.98
CA ALA A 279 3.26 -32.00 20.41
C ALA A 279 4.47 -32.04 19.45
N LEU A 280 5.07 -33.23 19.26
CA LEU A 280 6.22 -33.44 18.35
C LEU A 280 5.87 -33.25 16.87
N GLU A 281 4.62 -33.53 16.46
CA GLU A 281 4.10 -33.24 15.12
C GLU A 281 4.14 -31.73 14.82
N ASP A 282 3.98 -30.88 15.84
CA ASP A 282 3.98 -29.42 15.71
C ASP A 282 5.35 -28.86 15.29
N ARG A 283 6.46 -29.58 15.53
CA ARG A 283 7.79 -29.13 15.13
C ARG A 283 7.98 -29.18 13.60
N TYR A 284 7.54 -30.27 12.97
CA TYR A 284 7.61 -30.39 11.51
C TYR A 284 6.71 -29.36 10.84
N GLU A 285 5.51 -29.15 11.38
CA GLU A 285 4.56 -28.16 10.89
C GLU A 285 5.10 -26.73 11.04
N TYR A 286 5.70 -26.42 12.20
CA TYR A 286 6.38 -25.15 12.46
C TYR A 286 7.51 -24.87 11.46
N ASP A 287 8.39 -25.85 11.23
CA ASP A 287 9.49 -25.71 10.26
C ASP A 287 8.96 -25.50 8.84
N ASN A 288 7.88 -26.20 8.46
CA ASN A 288 7.20 -26.01 7.18
C ASN A 288 6.58 -24.61 7.04
N TYR A 289 5.94 -24.06 8.09
CA TYR A 289 5.42 -22.70 8.07
C TYR A 289 6.53 -21.66 7.94
N LYS A 290 7.67 -21.90 8.59
CA LYS A 290 8.85 -21.05 8.51
C LYS A 290 9.47 -21.07 7.11
N GLU A 291 9.58 -22.23 6.48
CA GLU A 291 10.02 -22.37 5.08
C GLU A 291 9.10 -21.58 4.13
N GLN A 292 7.78 -21.66 4.33
CA GLN A 292 6.81 -20.87 3.56
C GLN A 292 6.96 -19.36 3.77
N LEU A 293 7.21 -18.90 5.01
CA LEU A 293 7.51 -17.49 5.28
C LEU A 293 8.77 -17.02 4.53
N HIS A 294 9.83 -17.85 4.51
CA HIS A 294 11.03 -17.57 3.71
C HIS A 294 10.73 -17.52 2.22
N HIS A 295 9.85 -18.38 1.70
CA HIS A 295 9.38 -18.32 0.33
C HIS A 295 8.68 -16.99 0.01
N HIS A 296 7.66 -16.59 0.78
CA HIS A 296 6.94 -15.33 0.54
C HIS A 296 7.86 -14.10 0.67
N SER A 297 8.83 -14.12 1.60
CA SER A 297 9.87 -13.10 1.71
C SER A 297 10.71 -12.98 0.43
N ARG A 298 11.23 -14.11 -0.09
CA ARG A 298 11.99 -14.13 -1.35
C ARG A 298 11.14 -13.69 -2.54
N SER A 299 9.86 -14.05 -2.58
CA SER A 299 8.97 -13.66 -3.68
C SER A 299 8.72 -12.16 -3.71
N ILE A 300 8.46 -11.53 -2.55
CA ILE A 300 8.35 -10.06 -2.45
C ILE A 300 9.65 -9.39 -2.92
N ALA A 301 10.81 -9.87 -2.44
CA ALA A 301 12.08 -9.33 -2.87
C ALA A 301 12.33 -9.56 -4.38
N SER A 302 12.00 -10.73 -4.92
CA SER A 302 12.13 -11.05 -6.34
C SER A 302 11.29 -10.10 -7.19
N ILE A 303 10.05 -9.82 -6.80
CA ILE A 303 9.21 -8.83 -7.47
C ILE A 303 9.92 -7.47 -7.47
N CYS A 304 10.40 -6.98 -6.32
CA CYS A 304 10.92 -5.61 -6.22
C CYS A 304 12.31 -5.41 -6.86
N PHE A 305 13.14 -6.46 -6.90
CA PHE A 305 14.48 -6.41 -7.52
C PHE A 305 14.47 -6.76 -9.02
N SER A 306 13.30 -7.09 -9.57
CA SER A 306 13.16 -7.44 -10.97
C SER A 306 13.35 -6.24 -11.90
N PRO A 307 13.96 -6.43 -13.08
CA PRO A 307 14.16 -5.35 -14.04
C PRO A 307 12.83 -4.82 -14.57
N GLY A 308 12.72 -3.50 -14.72
CA GLY A 308 11.53 -2.84 -15.28
C GLY A 308 10.35 -2.69 -14.33
N VAL A 309 10.53 -2.97 -13.04
CA VAL A 309 9.56 -2.62 -12.00
C VAL A 309 9.48 -1.10 -11.89
N GLU A 310 8.28 -0.55 -12.04
CA GLU A 310 8.05 0.89 -11.98
C GLU A 310 7.99 1.43 -10.54
N ASP A 311 8.32 2.71 -10.38
CA ASP A 311 8.29 3.41 -9.09
C ASP A 311 6.92 3.27 -8.38
N GLY A 312 5.82 3.24 -9.14
CA GLY A 312 4.48 3.04 -8.59
C GLY A 312 4.33 1.72 -7.83
N VAL A 313 5.02 0.66 -8.27
CA VAL A 313 5.08 -0.63 -7.57
C VAL A 313 5.96 -0.53 -6.32
N LEU A 314 7.10 0.16 -6.42
CA LEU A 314 8.02 0.33 -5.29
C LEU A 314 7.40 1.14 -4.14
N VAL A 315 6.58 2.15 -4.45
CA VAL A 315 5.82 2.93 -3.46
C VAL A 315 4.89 2.04 -2.65
N VAL A 316 4.16 1.13 -3.30
CA VAL A 316 3.28 0.19 -2.59
C VAL A 316 4.04 -0.96 -1.93
N ALA A 317 5.30 -1.19 -2.33
CA ALA A 317 6.15 -2.25 -1.80
C ALA A 317 6.75 -1.94 -0.42
N VAL A 318 6.66 -0.71 0.10
CA VAL A 318 7.27 -0.33 1.40
C VAL A 318 6.86 -1.27 2.54
N ASN A 319 5.55 -1.50 2.72
CA ASN A 319 5.06 -2.43 3.75
C ASN A 319 5.38 -3.90 3.41
N PRO A 320 5.12 -4.41 2.19
CA PRO A 320 5.58 -5.74 1.77
C PRO A 320 7.06 -6.01 2.06
N LEU A 321 7.96 -5.08 1.73
CA LEU A 321 9.40 -5.20 1.96
C LEU A 321 9.73 -5.25 3.46
N TYR A 322 9.02 -4.48 4.29
CA TYR A 322 9.18 -4.59 5.75
C TYR A 322 8.83 -5.99 6.26
N TYR A 323 7.69 -6.57 5.84
CA TYR A 323 7.33 -7.95 6.20
C TYR A 323 8.30 -8.97 5.61
N ALA A 324 8.76 -8.78 4.38
CA ALA A 324 9.76 -9.64 3.76
C ALA A 324 11.08 -9.63 4.54
N ALA A 325 11.54 -8.47 5.00
CA ALA A 325 12.77 -8.35 5.78
C ALA A 325 12.70 -9.07 7.14
N LYS A 326 11.53 -9.11 7.79
CA LYS A 326 11.34 -9.89 9.02
C LYS A 326 11.67 -11.36 8.82
N TYR A 327 11.18 -11.92 7.71
CA TYR A 327 11.29 -13.35 7.38
C TYR A 327 12.35 -13.67 6.34
N ALA A 328 13.26 -12.75 6.03
CA ALA A 328 14.33 -13.03 5.09
C ALA A 328 15.27 -14.12 5.66
N PRO A 329 15.59 -15.17 4.87
CA PRO A 329 16.32 -16.35 5.33
C PRO A 329 17.83 -16.10 5.51
N SER A 330 18.37 -15.03 4.93
CA SER A 330 19.79 -14.68 5.02
C SER A 330 19.98 -13.22 5.46
N LEU A 331 21.09 -12.94 6.14
CA LEU A 331 21.50 -11.56 6.45
C LEU A 331 21.78 -10.75 5.19
N SER A 332 22.29 -11.39 4.13
CA SER A 332 22.50 -10.78 2.82
C SER A 332 21.17 -10.27 2.24
N LEU A 333 20.13 -11.10 2.26
CA LEU A 333 18.82 -10.68 1.77
C LEU A 333 18.21 -9.55 2.64
N LYS A 334 18.34 -9.64 3.97
CA LYS A 334 17.91 -8.55 4.87
C LYS A 334 18.58 -7.23 4.50
N ALA A 335 19.90 -7.24 4.32
CA ALA A 335 20.66 -6.06 3.95
C ALA A 335 20.25 -5.49 2.57
N LYS A 336 20.00 -6.36 1.58
CA LYS A 336 19.48 -5.95 0.27
C LYS A 336 18.13 -5.24 0.40
N ILE A 337 17.19 -5.82 1.16
CA ILE A 337 15.87 -5.23 1.37
C ILE A 337 15.97 -3.88 2.08
N TRP A 338 16.82 -3.75 3.10
CA TRP A 338 17.07 -2.45 3.77
C TRP A 338 17.63 -1.41 2.80
N ALA A 339 18.61 -1.78 1.98
CA ALA A 339 19.15 -0.87 0.97
C ALA A 339 18.09 -0.42 -0.05
N LEU A 340 17.16 -1.31 -0.44
CA LEU A 340 16.04 -0.95 -1.31
C LEU A 340 15.04 -0.01 -0.61
N LEU A 341 14.74 -0.24 0.67
CA LEU A 341 13.91 0.67 1.47
C LEU A 341 14.56 2.06 1.59
N ASP A 342 15.87 2.13 1.80
CA ASP A 342 16.61 3.39 1.82
C ASP A 342 16.59 4.07 0.44
N LYS A 343 16.70 3.29 -0.65
CA LYS A 343 16.58 3.80 -2.03
C LYS A 343 15.20 4.42 -2.26
N ILE A 344 14.12 3.74 -1.85
CA ILE A 344 12.75 4.25 -1.96
C ILE A 344 12.61 5.57 -1.20
N GLU A 345 13.18 5.69 -0.01
CA GLU A 345 13.14 6.96 0.74
C GLU A 345 13.86 8.09 0.01
N ASN A 346 15.08 7.84 -0.47
CA ASN A 346 15.90 8.89 -1.07
C ASN A 346 15.46 9.27 -2.50
N GLU A 347 14.92 8.34 -3.28
CA GLU A 347 14.55 8.58 -4.68
C GLU A 347 13.07 8.88 -4.88
N LEU A 348 12.18 8.34 -4.03
CA LEU A 348 10.73 8.49 -4.16
C LEU A 348 10.10 9.36 -3.05
N GLY A 349 10.83 9.59 -1.95
CA GLY A 349 10.38 10.43 -0.84
C GLY A 349 9.47 9.73 0.17
N PHE A 350 9.44 8.40 0.20
CA PHE A 350 8.63 7.65 1.18
C PHE A 350 9.45 7.28 2.41
N HIS A 351 9.00 7.71 3.59
CA HIS A 351 9.71 7.45 4.84
C HIS A 351 9.77 5.94 5.19
N THR A 352 10.96 5.37 5.18
CA THR A 352 11.25 3.96 5.53
C THR A 352 12.26 3.83 6.67
N LYS A 353 13.06 4.86 6.99
CA LYS A 353 14.14 4.80 8.00
C LYS A 353 13.70 4.24 9.35
N THR A 354 12.57 4.70 9.89
CA THR A 354 12.05 4.19 11.18
C THR A 354 11.79 2.70 11.14
N ARG A 355 11.25 2.19 10.02
CA ARG A 355 10.99 0.76 9.80
C ARG A 355 12.28 -0.04 9.68
N VAL A 356 13.28 0.49 8.97
CA VAL A 356 14.60 -0.14 8.86
C VAL A 356 15.27 -0.21 10.24
N MET A 357 15.21 0.85 11.04
CA MET A 357 15.73 0.86 12.41
C MET A 357 15.03 -0.16 13.33
N GLU A 358 13.71 -0.33 13.20
CA GLU A 358 12.98 -1.37 13.92
C GLU A 358 13.49 -2.77 13.55
N LEU A 359 13.64 -3.07 12.25
CA LEU A 359 14.13 -4.36 11.77
C LEU A 359 15.55 -4.66 12.23
N GLN A 360 16.42 -3.65 12.25
CA GLN A 360 17.81 -3.79 12.74
C GLN A 360 17.83 -4.09 14.24
N ARG A 361 17.02 -3.40 15.03
CA ARG A 361 16.91 -3.64 16.48
C ARG A 361 16.34 -5.03 16.79
N GLU A 362 15.33 -5.48 16.05
CA GLU A 362 14.79 -6.84 16.16
C GLU A 362 15.88 -7.89 15.88
N LEU A 363 16.71 -7.67 14.86
CA LEU A 363 17.83 -8.57 14.54
C LEU A 363 18.89 -8.60 15.64
N GLU A 364 19.29 -7.43 16.16
CA GLU A 364 20.26 -7.33 17.27
C GLU A 364 19.77 -8.08 18.51
N SER A 365 18.48 -7.98 18.81
CA SER A 365 17.85 -8.71 19.92
C SER A 365 17.88 -10.23 19.70
N GLN A 366 17.54 -10.70 18.49
CA GLN A 366 17.57 -12.13 18.12
C GLN A 366 19.00 -12.71 18.19
N LEU A 367 20.00 -11.98 17.70
CA LEU A 367 21.41 -12.40 17.76
C LEU A 367 21.91 -12.46 19.21
N SER A 368 21.48 -11.51 20.06
CA SER A 368 21.85 -11.49 21.47
C SER A 368 21.25 -12.67 22.25
N GLN A 369 20.02 -13.09 21.92
CA GLN A 369 19.36 -14.25 22.55
C GLN A 369 19.97 -15.60 22.15
N ASN A 370 20.50 -15.72 20.93
CA ASN A 370 21.14 -16.95 20.45
C ASN A 370 22.60 -17.14 20.95
N ASN A 371 23.19 -16.09 21.52
CA ASN A 371 24.56 -16.10 22.07
C ASN A 371 24.60 -16.33 23.60
N VAL A 372 23.45 -16.58 24.23
CA VAL A 372 23.27 -16.96 25.64
C VAL A 372 22.78 -18.40 25.70
#